data_AF-A0A6P1BVX3-F1
#
_entry.id   AF-A0A6P1BVX3-F1
#
_cell.length_a   1.000
_cell.length_b   1.000
_cell.length_c   1.000
_cell.angle_alpha   90.00
_cell.angle_beta   90.00
_cell.angle_gamma   90.00
#
_symmetry.space_group_name_H-M   'P 1'
#
loop_
_entity.id
_entity.type
_entity.pdbx_description
1 polymer ?
#
loop_
_entity_poly.entity_id
_entity_poly.type
_entity_poly.pdbx_seq_one_letter_code
_entity_poly.pdbx_strand_id
1 'polypeptide(L)'
;AWLGITWETAVRRQSEHFAAYGAAIDRLSAQGLVYPSFESRADIARLVREREAGGAWPRDPDGAPLYPGIAKSLSAEARDRLIGQGVPFAVRLDMAAACARAGGLRWQETGQGPAGESGDVAAQPEAWGDVILARKETPTSYHLSVVIDDALQGVTDVVRGVDLFWSTSVHRLLQELLGLPVPAYRHHRLVRDAAGQKLSKSTQAAGLRELRAEGASPADVRRLVGLP
;
A
#
# COMPACT_ATOMS: atom_id res chain seq x y z
N ALA A 1 -25.94 2.40 -13.14
CA ALA A 1 -25.38 1.29 -12.32
C ALA A 1 -26.40 0.84 -11.27
N TRP A 2 -26.37 -0.42 -10.79
CA TRP A 2 -27.40 -0.97 -9.88
C TRP A 2 -27.58 -0.19 -8.57
N LEU A 3 -26.49 0.27 -7.94
CA LEU A 3 -26.53 1.04 -6.70
C LEU A 3 -26.87 2.54 -6.88
N GLY A 4 -27.08 3.03 -8.11
CA GLY A 4 -27.34 4.45 -8.37
C GLY A 4 -26.12 5.39 -8.21
N ILE A 5 -24.94 4.86 -7.92
CA ILE A 5 -23.70 5.64 -7.83
C ILE A 5 -23.19 5.95 -9.24
N THR A 6 -22.80 7.21 -9.45
CA THR A 6 -22.13 7.69 -10.67
C THR A 6 -20.75 8.24 -10.30
N TRP A 7 -19.87 8.35 -11.29
CA TRP A 7 -18.49 8.81 -11.12
C TRP A 7 -18.01 9.48 -12.40
N GLU A 8 -16.91 10.22 -12.28
CA GLU A 8 -16.30 10.92 -13.41
C GLU A 8 -15.74 9.95 -14.45
N THR A 9 -15.85 10.32 -15.72
CA THR A 9 -15.36 9.53 -16.85
C THR A 9 -14.53 10.39 -17.79
N ALA A 10 -13.52 9.86 -18.47
CA ALA A 10 -13.09 8.46 -18.49
C ALA A 10 -12.41 8.00 -17.19
N VAL A 11 -12.65 6.75 -16.81
CA VAL A 11 -11.97 6.17 -15.63
C VAL A 11 -10.52 5.89 -15.96
N ARG A 12 -9.62 6.29 -15.05
CA ARG A 12 -8.22 5.93 -15.14
C ARG A 12 -8.04 4.45 -14.76
N ARG A 13 -7.33 3.69 -15.60
CA ARG A 13 -6.98 2.29 -15.34
C ARG A 13 -5.48 2.17 -15.15
N GLN A 14 -5.05 1.77 -13.95
CA GLN A 14 -3.63 1.74 -13.60
C GLN A 14 -2.78 0.90 -14.56
N SER A 15 -3.33 -0.21 -15.08
CA SER A 15 -2.66 -1.06 -16.06
C SER A 15 -2.34 -0.38 -17.38
N GLU A 16 -2.99 0.74 -17.69
CA GLU A 16 -2.78 1.53 -18.92
C GLU A 16 -1.74 2.65 -18.70
N HIS A 17 -1.16 2.78 -17.49
CA HIS A 17 -0.30 3.90 -17.11
C HIS A 17 1.04 3.50 -16.46
N PHE A 18 1.56 2.32 -16.77
CA PHE A 18 2.83 1.84 -16.23
C PHE A 18 4.02 2.76 -16.51
N ALA A 19 4.01 3.53 -17.60
CA ALA A 19 5.06 4.52 -17.88
C ALA A 19 5.18 5.60 -16.79
N ALA A 20 4.06 6.04 -16.20
CA ALA A 20 4.07 7.04 -15.13
C ALA A 20 4.73 6.49 -13.85
N TYR A 21 4.47 5.22 -13.53
CA TYR A 21 5.05 4.56 -12.37
C TYR A 21 6.54 4.23 -12.59
N GLY A 22 6.92 3.81 -13.80
CA GLY A 22 8.31 3.65 -14.21
C GLY A 22 9.11 4.93 -14.04
N ALA A 23 8.60 6.07 -14.53
CA ALA A 23 9.26 7.36 -14.37
C ALA A 23 9.45 7.76 -12.88
N ALA A 24 8.51 7.40 -12.00
CA ALA A 24 8.67 7.63 -10.57
C ALA A 24 9.76 6.73 -9.95
N ILE A 25 9.83 5.46 -10.37
CA ILE A 25 10.90 4.54 -9.96
C ILE A 25 12.25 5.05 -10.43
N ASP A 26 12.37 5.53 -11.67
CA ASP A 26 13.59 6.10 -12.22
C ASP A 26 14.04 7.32 -11.42
N ARG A 27 13.10 8.20 -11.02
CA ARG A 27 13.39 9.34 -10.14
C ARG A 27 13.91 8.88 -8.77
N LEU A 28 13.29 7.88 -8.15
CA LEU A 28 13.76 7.34 -6.86
C LEU A 28 15.11 6.63 -6.99
N SER A 29 15.35 5.96 -8.13
CA SER A 29 16.61 5.29 -8.45
C SER A 29 17.76 6.26 -8.64
N ALA A 30 17.53 7.35 -9.39
CA ALA A 30 18.50 8.44 -9.57
C ALA A 30 18.90 9.10 -8.24
N GLN A 31 18.03 9.02 -7.22
CA GLN A 31 18.30 9.52 -5.88
C GLN A 31 18.85 8.44 -4.92
N GLY A 32 19.17 7.24 -5.41
CA GLY A 32 19.75 6.15 -4.62
C GLY A 32 18.79 5.52 -3.60
N LEU A 33 17.47 5.66 -3.76
CA LEU A 33 16.50 5.17 -2.78
C LEU A 33 15.90 3.82 -3.07
N VAL A 34 16.19 3.23 -4.22
CA VAL A 34 15.63 1.93 -4.56
C VAL A 34 16.72 0.94 -4.91
N TYR A 35 16.44 -0.32 -4.64
CA TYR A 35 17.34 -1.41 -4.98
C TYR A 35 16.55 -2.66 -5.41
N PRO A 36 17.11 -3.48 -6.31
CA PRO A 36 16.53 -4.76 -6.66
C PRO A 36 16.72 -5.78 -5.52
N SER A 37 15.70 -6.57 -5.28
CA SER A 37 15.71 -7.74 -4.39
C SER A 37 15.32 -8.99 -5.18
N PHE A 38 15.97 -10.12 -4.91
CA PHE A 38 15.95 -11.30 -5.79
C PHE A 38 15.27 -12.52 -5.14
N GLU A 39 14.94 -12.42 -3.85
CA GLU A 39 14.33 -13.49 -3.08
C GLU A 39 12.88 -13.74 -3.52
N SER A 40 12.57 -15.00 -3.79
CA SER A 40 11.19 -15.42 -4.00
C SER A 40 10.39 -15.33 -2.69
N ARG A 41 9.06 -15.46 -2.77
CA ARG A 41 8.22 -15.56 -1.55
C ARG A 41 8.63 -16.74 -0.66
N ALA A 42 9.05 -17.85 -1.26
CA ALA A 42 9.51 -19.03 -0.53
C ALA A 42 10.85 -18.76 0.18
N ASP A 43 11.78 -18.06 -0.49
CA ASP A 43 13.05 -17.65 0.09
C ASP A 43 12.84 -16.69 1.27
N ILE A 44 11.97 -15.69 1.10
CA ILE A 44 11.61 -14.76 2.18
C ILE A 44 11.05 -15.52 3.37
N ALA A 45 10.09 -16.43 3.16
CA ALA A 45 9.51 -17.22 4.24
C ALA A 45 10.55 -18.12 4.94
N ARG A 46 11.49 -18.70 4.20
CA ARG A 46 12.60 -19.49 4.75
C ARG A 46 13.52 -18.61 5.60
N LEU A 47 13.96 -17.47 5.07
CA LEU A 47 14.84 -16.53 5.77
C LEU A 47 14.18 -16.00 7.05
N VAL A 48 12.89 -15.67 7.04
CA VAL A 48 12.16 -15.26 8.24
C VAL A 48 12.20 -16.36 9.31
N ARG A 49 11.91 -17.62 8.95
CA ARG A 49 11.99 -18.76 9.90
C ARG A 49 13.39 -18.95 10.48
N GLU A 50 14.42 -18.82 9.66
CA GLU A 50 15.82 -18.92 10.09
C GLU A 50 16.17 -17.80 11.09
N ARG A 51 15.69 -16.57 10.86
CA ARG A 51 15.87 -15.45 11.80
C ARG A 51 15.06 -15.65 13.07
N GLU A 52 13.83 -16.15 12.97
CA GLU A 52 12.94 -16.41 14.10
C GLU A 52 13.49 -17.48 15.06
N ALA A 53 14.35 -18.38 14.58
CA ALA A 53 15.08 -19.32 15.44
C ALA A 53 16.03 -18.64 16.44
N GLY A 54 16.48 -17.41 16.14
CA GLY A 54 17.33 -16.58 17.01
C GLY A 54 16.57 -15.53 17.83
N GLY A 55 15.25 -15.43 17.69
CA GLY A 55 14.41 -14.42 18.36
C GLY A 55 13.36 -13.82 17.42
N ALA A 56 12.39 -13.10 17.98
CA ALA A 56 11.27 -12.56 17.19
C ALA A 56 11.75 -11.64 16.04
N TRP A 57 11.31 -11.93 14.82
CA TRP A 57 11.58 -11.08 13.66
C TRP A 57 10.55 -9.94 13.59
N PRO A 58 10.97 -8.69 13.32
CA PRO A 58 10.06 -7.55 13.26
C PRO A 58 9.01 -7.72 12.16
N ARG A 59 7.83 -7.14 12.41
CA ARG A 59 6.67 -7.16 11.53
C ARG A 59 6.19 -5.74 11.28
N ASP A 60 5.63 -5.52 10.09
CA ASP A 60 4.98 -4.26 9.74
C ASP A 60 3.65 -4.10 10.50
N PRO A 61 3.00 -2.92 10.43
CA PRO A 61 1.70 -2.69 11.07
C PRO A 61 0.57 -3.63 10.62
N ASP A 62 0.71 -4.27 9.45
CA ASP A 62 -0.24 -5.27 8.94
C ASP A 62 0.10 -6.70 9.43
N GLY A 63 1.20 -6.86 10.16
CA GLY A 63 1.67 -8.13 10.72
C GLY A 63 2.55 -8.96 9.78
N ALA A 64 2.85 -8.48 8.58
CA ALA A 64 3.76 -9.16 7.67
C ALA A 64 5.22 -8.98 8.14
N PRO A 65 6.07 -10.02 8.06
CA PRO A 65 7.46 -9.89 8.45
C PRO A 65 8.19 -8.89 7.55
N LEU A 66 9.03 -8.04 8.15
CA LEU A 66 9.88 -7.13 7.39
C LEU A 66 10.81 -7.93 6.47
N TYR A 67 11.18 -7.36 5.33
CA TYR A 67 12.03 -8.05 4.35
C TYR A 67 13.37 -8.47 4.99
N PRO A 68 13.71 -9.77 5.00
CA PRO A 68 14.89 -10.30 5.70
C PRO A 68 16.13 -10.39 4.82
N GLY A 69 16.00 -10.09 3.53
CA GLY A 69 17.03 -10.31 2.54
C GLY A 69 18.17 -9.30 2.65
N ILE A 70 19.30 -9.65 2.04
CA ILE A 70 20.53 -8.87 2.08
C ILE A 70 20.78 -8.12 0.77
N ALA A 71 19.80 -8.06 -0.13
CA ALA A 71 20.00 -7.48 -1.45
C ALA A 71 20.48 -6.02 -1.38
N LYS A 72 20.07 -5.27 -0.35
CA LYS A 72 20.56 -3.92 -0.02
C LYS A 72 22.06 -3.87 0.33
N SER A 73 22.65 -4.97 0.78
CA SER A 73 24.08 -5.08 1.09
C SER A 73 24.94 -5.60 -0.07
N LEU A 74 24.31 -6.08 -1.16
CA LEU A 74 25.04 -6.47 -2.38
C LEU A 74 25.62 -5.22 -3.06
N SER A 75 26.81 -5.35 -3.65
CA SER A 75 27.38 -4.29 -4.48
C SER A 75 26.53 -4.06 -5.75
N ALA A 76 26.66 -2.87 -6.35
CA ALA A 76 25.98 -2.57 -7.61
C ALA A 76 26.32 -3.59 -8.70
N GLU A 77 27.59 -3.97 -8.83
CA GLU A 77 28.06 -4.93 -9.85
C GLU A 77 27.47 -6.33 -9.64
N ALA A 78 27.30 -6.74 -8.37
CA ALA A 78 26.67 -8.03 -8.06
C ALA A 78 25.19 -8.03 -8.43
N ARG A 79 24.48 -6.92 -8.18
CA ARG A 79 23.07 -6.76 -8.57
C ARG A 79 22.91 -6.73 -10.08
N ASP A 80 23.74 -5.96 -10.78
CA ASP A 80 23.71 -5.83 -12.23
C ASP A 80 23.99 -7.18 -12.91
N ARG A 81 24.90 -7.98 -12.35
CA ARG A 81 25.15 -9.34 -12.82
C ARG A 81 23.91 -10.23 -12.71
N LEU A 82 23.21 -10.21 -11.58
CA LEU A 82 21.99 -10.99 -11.38
C LEU A 82 20.87 -10.54 -12.33
N ILE A 83 20.72 -9.23 -12.52
CA ILE A 83 19.78 -8.66 -13.49
C ILE A 83 20.14 -9.10 -14.92
N GLY A 84 21.42 -9.01 -15.31
CA GLY A 84 21.91 -9.42 -16.62
C GLY A 84 21.76 -10.92 -16.90
N GLN A 85 21.71 -11.75 -15.85
CA GLN A 85 21.40 -13.19 -15.91
C GLN A 85 19.89 -13.47 -16.04
N GLY A 86 19.04 -12.44 -15.99
CA GLY A 86 17.59 -12.59 -16.08
C GLY A 86 16.92 -13.07 -14.79
N VAL A 87 17.63 -13.02 -13.65
CA VAL A 87 17.07 -13.42 -12.35
C VAL A 87 15.88 -12.51 -12.03
N PRO A 88 14.68 -13.07 -11.73
CA PRO A 88 13.53 -12.27 -11.35
C PRO A 88 13.80 -11.43 -10.11
N PHE A 89 13.36 -10.18 -10.13
CA PHE A 89 13.54 -9.27 -9.00
C PHE A 89 12.31 -8.40 -8.73
N ALA A 90 12.27 -7.84 -7.53
CA ALA A 90 11.36 -6.78 -7.13
C ALA A 90 12.17 -5.54 -6.75
N VAL A 91 11.71 -4.36 -7.16
CA VAL A 91 12.29 -3.08 -6.75
C VAL A 91 11.71 -2.72 -5.39
N ARG A 92 12.59 -2.49 -4.42
CA ARG A 92 12.22 -2.06 -3.06
C ARG A 92 12.66 -0.65 -2.79
N LEU A 93 11.91 0.04 -1.94
CA LEU A 93 12.32 1.30 -1.32
C LEU A 93 13.31 0.97 -0.20
N ASP A 94 14.48 1.59 -0.21
CA ASP A 94 15.38 1.65 0.94
C ASP A 94 14.76 2.57 1.98
N MET A 95 14.06 1.98 2.96
CA MET A 95 13.28 2.72 3.93
C MET A 95 14.17 3.62 4.80
N ALA A 96 15.34 3.13 5.20
CA ALA A 96 16.26 3.90 6.03
C ALA A 96 16.79 5.14 5.29
N ALA A 97 17.24 4.99 4.04
CA ALA A 97 17.73 6.11 3.22
C ALA A 97 16.60 7.09 2.88
N ALA A 98 15.40 6.57 2.63
CA ALA A 98 14.21 7.35 2.35
C ALA A 98 13.79 8.22 3.55
N CYS A 99 13.67 7.63 4.75
CA CYS A 99 13.32 8.35 5.97
C CYS A 99 14.38 9.40 6.34
N ALA A 100 15.67 9.08 6.18
CA ALA A 100 16.76 10.01 6.44
C ALA A 100 16.66 11.29 5.59
N ARG A 101 16.01 11.23 4.42
CA ARG A 101 15.83 12.36 3.53
C ARG A 101 14.54 13.14 3.72
N ALA A 102 13.45 12.46 4.08
CA ALA A 102 12.11 13.06 4.16
C ALA A 102 11.83 13.83 5.46
N GLY A 103 12.62 13.62 6.51
CA GLY A 103 12.42 14.30 7.79
C GLY A 103 11.12 13.89 8.49
N GLY A 104 10.59 14.78 9.35
CA GLY A 104 9.37 14.52 10.11
C GLY A 104 8.12 14.65 9.25
N LEU A 105 7.44 13.54 9.00
CA LEU A 105 6.25 13.48 8.15
C LEU A 105 4.97 13.43 8.99
N ARG A 106 3.90 14.06 8.48
CA ARG A 106 2.58 14.11 9.13
C ARG A 106 1.45 14.12 8.10
N TRP A 107 0.23 13.78 8.51
CA TRP A 107 -0.98 13.96 7.72
C TRP A 107 -2.18 14.41 8.57
N GLN A 108 -3.19 14.97 7.91
CA GLN A 108 -4.45 15.34 8.56
C GLN A 108 -5.47 14.20 8.44
N GLU A 109 -5.97 13.72 9.58
CA GLU A 109 -6.98 12.68 9.72
C GLU A 109 -8.31 13.28 10.21
N THR A 110 -9.36 13.15 9.42
CA THR A 110 -10.72 13.64 9.76
C THR A 110 -11.68 12.54 10.22
N GLY A 111 -11.24 11.28 10.16
CA GLY A 111 -11.88 10.09 10.71
C GLY A 111 -11.19 9.64 12.00
N GLN A 112 -11.05 8.32 12.15
CA GLN A 112 -10.41 7.70 13.32
C GLN A 112 -9.52 6.54 12.87
N GLY A 113 -8.29 6.51 13.39
CA GLY A 113 -7.37 5.39 13.24
C GLY A 113 -7.70 4.20 14.14
N PRO A 114 -6.93 3.10 14.03
CA PRO A 114 -7.17 1.86 14.77
C PRO A 114 -7.20 2.02 16.30
N ALA A 115 -6.44 2.97 16.85
CA ALA A 115 -6.40 3.29 18.28
C ALA A 115 -7.05 4.65 18.61
N GLY A 116 -7.84 5.21 17.68
CA GLY A 116 -8.55 6.48 17.85
C GLY A 116 -7.76 7.71 17.41
N GLU A 117 -6.69 7.53 16.63
CA GLU A 117 -5.89 8.62 16.07
C GLU A 117 -6.76 9.54 15.18
N SER A 118 -6.62 10.86 15.35
CA SER A 118 -7.36 11.88 14.58
C SER A 118 -6.62 13.22 14.61
N GLY A 119 -6.98 14.14 13.73
CA GLY A 119 -6.31 15.43 13.57
C GLY A 119 -4.94 15.29 12.92
N ASP A 120 -3.92 15.90 13.51
CA ASP A 120 -2.56 15.90 12.95
C ASP A 120 -1.76 14.68 13.43
N VAL A 121 -1.60 13.68 12.56
CA VAL A 121 -1.00 12.38 12.86
C VAL A 121 0.42 12.31 12.32
N ALA A 122 1.37 11.92 13.17
CA ALA A 122 2.75 11.70 12.77
C ALA A 122 2.90 10.41 11.95
N ALA A 123 3.64 10.47 10.85
CA ALA A 123 3.94 9.34 10.01
C ALA A 123 5.16 8.55 10.51
N GLN A 124 5.05 7.22 10.48
CA GLN A 124 6.07 6.27 10.92
C GLN A 124 6.36 5.26 9.79
N PRO A 125 6.89 5.72 8.64
CA PRO A 125 7.17 4.84 7.50
C PRO A 125 8.18 3.75 7.84
N GLU A 126 9.11 3.99 8.76
CA GLU A 126 10.12 3.04 9.21
C GLU A 126 9.54 1.74 9.76
N ALA A 127 8.31 1.77 10.30
CA ALA A 127 7.62 0.58 10.79
C ALA A 127 7.34 -0.46 9.68
N TRP A 128 7.33 -0.04 8.42
CA TRP A 128 7.02 -0.91 7.26
C TRP A 128 8.23 -1.63 6.66
N GLY A 129 9.45 -1.23 7.04
CA GLY A 129 10.67 -1.71 6.40
C GLY A 129 10.68 -1.48 4.88
N ASP A 130 11.51 -2.24 4.16
CA ASP A 130 11.77 -2.01 2.74
C ASP A 130 10.61 -2.53 1.86
N VAL A 131 9.59 -1.69 1.66
CA VAL A 131 8.39 -2.00 0.87
C VAL A 131 8.72 -2.18 -0.62
N ILE A 132 7.89 -2.98 -1.31
CA ILE A 132 8.02 -3.19 -2.76
C ILE A 132 7.32 -2.05 -3.51
N LEU A 133 8.04 -1.47 -4.48
CA LEU A 133 7.53 -0.44 -5.38
C LEU A 133 7.22 -0.98 -6.78
N ALA A 134 7.87 -2.06 -7.22
CA ALA A 134 7.56 -2.73 -8.48
C ALA A 134 8.05 -4.18 -8.50
N ARG A 135 7.47 -4.96 -9.42
CA ARG A 135 7.90 -6.31 -9.78
C ARG A 135 8.06 -6.40 -11.29
N LYS A 136 8.85 -7.37 -11.77
CA LYS A 136 9.02 -7.62 -13.21
C LYS A 136 7.66 -7.76 -13.95
N GLU A 137 6.76 -8.58 -13.42
CA GLU A 137 5.44 -8.85 -14.03
C GLU A 137 4.39 -7.76 -13.75
N THR A 138 4.68 -6.83 -12.85
CA THR A 138 3.77 -5.74 -12.47
C THR A 138 4.62 -4.53 -12.12
N PRO A 139 4.87 -3.62 -13.06
CA PRO A 139 5.88 -2.56 -12.94
C PRO A 139 5.41 -1.40 -12.04
N THR A 140 4.72 -1.72 -10.94
CA THR A 140 4.28 -0.82 -9.89
C THR A 140 3.86 -1.63 -8.64
N SER A 141 3.50 -0.93 -7.57
CA SER A 141 2.84 -1.47 -6.39
C SER A 141 1.65 -0.58 -6.02
N TYR A 142 0.78 -1.07 -5.14
CA TYR A 142 -0.33 -0.26 -4.64
C TYR A 142 0.16 1.09 -4.06
N HIS A 143 1.20 1.05 -3.21
CA HIS A 143 1.75 2.26 -2.58
C HIS A 143 2.24 3.28 -3.59
N LEU A 144 2.90 2.84 -4.66
CA LEU A 144 3.42 3.72 -5.69
C LEU A 144 2.31 4.25 -6.59
N SER A 145 1.42 3.38 -7.08
CA SER A 145 0.36 3.79 -7.99
C SER A 145 -0.61 4.77 -7.34
N VAL A 146 -1.03 4.52 -6.09
CA VAL A 146 -2.04 5.34 -5.42
C VAL A 146 -1.58 6.79 -5.24
N VAL A 147 -0.34 7.01 -4.77
CA VAL A 147 0.15 8.38 -4.56
C VAL A 147 0.36 9.15 -5.86
N ILE A 148 0.76 8.46 -6.93
CA ILE A 148 0.95 9.07 -8.25
C ILE A 148 -0.41 9.42 -8.86
N ASP A 149 -1.36 8.49 -8.83
CA ASP A 149 -2.67 8.69 -9.42
C ASP A 149 -3.49 9.73 -8.65
N ASP A 150 -3.44 9.73 -7.31
CA ASP A 150 -4.08 10.75 -6.48
C ASP A 150 -3.57 12.16 -6.85
N ALA A 151 -2.25 12.31 -6.98
CA ALA A 151 -1.64 13.58 -7.38
C ALA A 151 -2.03 14.01 -8.81
N LEU A 152 -2.02 13.07 -9.77
CA LEU A 152 -2.39 13.34 -11.16
C LEU A 152 -3.86 13.71 -11.33
N GLN A 153 -4.74 13.12 -10.51
CA GLN A 153 -6.19 13.36 -10.56
C GLN A 153 -6.61 14.54 -9.66
N GLY A 154 -5.68 15.17 -8.93
CA GLY A 154 -5.98 16.29 -8.05
C GLY A 154 -6.82 15.90 -6.84
N VAL A 155 -6.67 14.67 -6.34
CA VAL A 155 -7.39 14.19 -5.16
C VAL A 155 -7.00 15.03 -3.94
N THR A 156 -8.00 15.67 -3.32
CA THR A 156 -7.83 16.47 -2.10
C THR A 156 -8.14 15.70 -0.83
N ASP A 157 -9.03 14.70 -0.93
CA ASP A 157 -9.57 13.96 0.20
C ASP A 157 -9.57 12.45 -0.11
N VAL A 158 -8.80 11.69 0.66
CA VAL A 158 -8.72 10.23 0.55
C VAL A 158 -9.59 9.59 1.62
N VAL A 159 -10.71 9.02 1.20
CA VAL A 159 -11.64 8.29 2.09
C VAL A 159 -11.48 6.79 1.88
N ARG A 160 -11.01 6.06 2.90
CA ARG A 160 -10.74 4.61 2.80
C ARG A 160 -10.88 3.87 4.13
N GLY A 161 -10.85 2.54 4.09
CA GLY A 161 -10.98 1.72 5.30
C GLY A 161 -9.81 1.90 6.28
N VAL A 162 -10.10 1.83 7.58
CA VAL A 162 -9.12 1.97 8.67
C VAL A 162 -8.03 0.88 8.66
N ASP A 163 -8.23 -0.21 7.93
CA ASP A 163 -7.17 -1.19 7.67
C ASP A 163 -6.02 -0.65 6.82
N LEU A 164 -6.21 0.47 6.11
CA LEU A 164 -5.17 1.16 5.36
C LEU A 164 -4.57 2.34 6.12
N PHE A 165 -4.96 2.56 7.38
CA PHE A 165 -4.54 3.72 8.16
C PHE A 165 -3.01 3.86 8.23
N TRP A 166 -2.32 2.81 8.67
CA TRP A 166 -0.86 2.84 8.82
C TRP A 166 -0.10 2.89 7.49
N SER A 167 -0.72 2.45 6.38
CA SER A 167 -0.12 2.54 5.04
C SER A 167 0.04 3.99 4.59
N THR A 168 -0.73 4.92 5.19
CA THR A 168 -0.60 6.36 4.98
C THR A 168 0.82 6.84 5.30
N SER A 169 1.54 6.22 6.24
CA SER A 169 2.94 6.55 6.52
C SER A 169 3.85 6.35 5.30
N VAL A 170 3.70 5.23 4.60
CA VAL A 170 4.45 4.94 3.35
C VAL A 170 4.05 5.92 2.25
N HIS A 171 2.76 6.23 2.14
CA HIS A 171 2.27 7.18 1.14
C HIS A 171 2.78 8.59 1.36
N ARG A 172 2.82 9.04 2.62
CA ARG A 172 3.40 10.33 3.01
C ARG A 172 4.87 10.41 2.64
N LEU A 173 5.62 9.34 2.89
CA LEU A 173 7.03 9.25 2.51
C LEU A 173 7.20 9.34 0.98
N LEU A 174 6.44 8.57 0.21
CA LEU A 174 6.51 8.62 -1.25
C LEU A 174 6.11 9.98 -1.82
N GLN A 175 5.07 10.61 -1.28
CA GLN A 175 4.65 11.96 -1.67
C GLN A 175 5.76 12.98 -1.43
N GLU A 176 6.41 12.96 -0.27
CA GLU A 176 7.54 13.84 0.03
C GLU A 176 8.69 13.65 -0.96
N LEU A 177 9.12 12.40 -1.16
CA LEU A 177 10.28 12.07 -2.01
C LEU A 177 10.06 12.39 -3.50
N LEU A 178 8.80 12.35 -3.95
CA LEU A 178 8.41 12.62 -5.33
C LEU A 178 7.93 14.06 -5.55
N GLY A 179 7.80 14.85 -4.48
CA GLY A 179 7.28 16.23 -4.52
C GLY A 179 5.80 16.30 -4.90
N LEU A 180 4.98 15.38 -4.39
CA LEU A 180 3.55 15.26 -4.68
C LEU A 180 2.71 15.95 -3.60
N PRO A 181 1.51 16.46 -3.96
CA PRO A 181 0.58 17.05 -3.00
C PRO A 181 0.15 16.03 -1.93
N VAL A 182 -0.21 16.57 -0.76
CA VAL A 182 -0.67 15.79 0.39
C VAL A 182 -2.19 16.00 0.55
N PRO A 183 -3.01 14.96 0.34
CA PRO A 183 -4.45 15.07 0.58
C PRO A 183 -4.75 15.02 2.09
N ALA A 184 -5.96 15.45 2.45
CA ALA A 184 -6.56 15.09 3.73
C ALA A 184 -6.98 13.62 3.70
N TYR A 185 -6.91 12.95 4.84
CA TYR A 185 -7.32 11.55 4.98
C TYR A 185 -8.55 11.44 5.85
N ARG A 186 -9.41 10.48 5.52
CA ARG A 186 -10.52 10.02 6.34
C ARG A 186 -10.56 8.51 6.35
N HIS A 187 -10.10 7.92 7.42
CA HIS A 187 -10.21 6.49 7.62
C HIS A 187 -11.54 6.14 8.29
N HIS A 188 -12.34 5.31 7.60
CA HIS A 188 -13.64 4.88 8.09
C HIS A 188 -13.60 3.46 8.65
N ARG A 189 -14.50 3.17 9.58
CA ARG A 189 -14.68 1.83 10.15
C ARG A 189 -14.97 0.80 9.06
N LEU A 190 -14.52 -0.42 9.30
CA LEU A 190 -14.85 -1.57 8.44
C LEU A 190 -16.28 -2.04 8.72
N VAL A 191 -16.94 -2.55 7.67
CA VAL A 191 -18.25 -3.19 7.83
C VAL A 191 -18.05 -4.53 8.54
N ARG A 192 -18.90 -4.77 9.54
CA ARG A 192 -18.89 -5.98 10.37
C ARG A 192 -20.22 -6.72 10.20
N ASP A 193 -20.21 -8.03 10.41
CA ASP A 193 -21.44 -8.81 10.50
C ASP A 193 -22.16 -8.59 11.85
N ALA A 194 -23.30 -9.28 12.02
CA ALA A 194 -24.09 -9.22 13.25
C ALA A 194 -23.34 -9.76 14.49
N ALA A 195 -22.31 -10.59 14.30
CA ALA A 195 -21.44 -11.09 15.36
C ALA A 195 -20.24 -10.16 15.63
N GLY A 196 -20.13 -9.04 14.91
CA GLY A 196 -19.05 -8.08 15.04
C GLY A 196 -17.76 -8.48 14.30
N GLN A 197 -17.75 -9.56 13.52
CA GLN A 197 -16.58 -9.97 12.74
C GLN A 197 -16.44 -9.12 11.48
N LYS A 198 -15.19 -8.84 11.07
CA LYS A 198 -14.91 -8.12 9.81
C LYS A 198 -15.49 -8.93 8.65
N LEU A 199 -16.34 -8.31 7.84
CA LEU A 199 -16.78 -8.94 6.60
C LEU A 199 -15.57 -9.15 5.69
N SER A 200 -15.34 -10.39 5.29
CA SER A 200 -14.22 -10.76 4.44
C SER A 200 -14.64 -11.84 3.45
N LYS A 201 -13.92 -11.96 2.33
CA LYS A 201 -14.13 -13.06 1.38
C LYS A 201 -13.87 -14.43 2.04
N SER A 202 -12.98 -14.49 3.03
CA SER A 202 -12.69 -15.69 3.83
C SER A 202 -13.83 -16.09 4.76
N THR A 203 -14.68 -15.16 5.18
CA THR A 203 -15.87 -15.46 6.01
C THR A 203 -17.12 -15.74 5.17
N GLN A 204 -16.97 -15.99 3.85
CA GLN A 204 -18.06 -16.21 2.90
C GLN A 204 -19.16 -15.14 2.96
N ALA A 205 -18.82 -13.92 3.37
CA ALA A 205 -19.76 -12.81 3.38
C ALA A 205 -20.30 -12.57 1.96
N ALA A 206 -21.62 -12.51 1.80
CA ALA A 206 -22.26 -12.26 0.53
C ALA A 206 -21.74 -10.94 -0.07
N GLY A 207 -21.26 -10.98 -1.32
CA GLY A 207 -20.88 -9.79 -2.04
C GLY A 207 -22.11 -9.08 -2.61
N LEU A 208 -21.91 -7.88 -3.15
CA LEU A 208 -22.98 -7.10 -3.77
C LEU A 208 -23.65 -7.84 -4.95
N ARG A 209 -22.91 -8.73 -5.62
CA ARG A 209 -23.45 -9.54 -6.73
C ARG A 209 -24.43 -10.58 -6.21
N GLU A 210 -24.06 -11.29 -5.15
CA GLU A 210 -24.86 -12.33 -4.50
C GLU A 210 -26.12 -11.70 -3.89
N LEU A 211 -25.98 -10.61 -3.14
CA LEU A 211 -27.12 -9.86 -2.58
C LEU A 211 -28.11 -9.42 -3.68
N ARG A 212 -27.60 -8.95 -4.82
CA ARG A 212 -28.45 -8.60 -5.97
C ARG A 212 -29.15 -9.82 -6.55
N ALA A 213 -28.46 -10.95 -6.71
CA ALA A 213 -29.03 -12.19 -7.24
C ALA A 213 -30.12 -12.77 -6.32
N GLU A 214 -29.98 -12.55 -5.01
CA GLU A 214 -30.96 -12.93 -3.98
C GLU A 214 -32.14 -11.95 -3.85
N GLY A 215 -32.18 -10.89 -4.68
CA GLY A 215 -33.30 -9.96 -4.75
C GLY A 215 -33.19 -8.73 -3.85
N ALA A 216 -32.04 -8.48 -3.20
CA ALA A 216 -31.84 -7.25 -2.44
C ALA A 216 -31.99 -6.01 -3.34
N SER A 217 -32.55 -4.93 -2.78
CA SER A 217 -32.55 -3.61 -3.42
C SER A 217 -31.35 -2.77 -2.97
N PRO A 218 -30.99 -1.70 -3.70
CA PRO A 218 -30.02 -0.72 -3.22
C PRO A 218 -30.40 -0.10 -1.87
N ALA A 219 -31.70 0.05 -1.58
CA ALA A 219 -32.17 0.56 -0.30
C ALA A 219 -31.88 -0.44 0.84
N ASP A 220 -31.98 -1.75 0.58
CA ASP A 220 -31.62 -2.78 1.56
C ASP A 220 -30.12 -2.74 1.86
N VAL A 221 -29.29 -2.58 0.82
CA VAL A 221 -27.83 -2.43 0.99
C VAL A 221 -27.49 -1.20 1.84
N ARG A 222 -28.14 -0.05 1.59
CA ARG A 222 -27.95 1.17 2.40
C ARG A 222 -28.34 0.93 3.86
N ARG A 223 -29.48 0.27 4.11
CA ARG A 223 -29.93 -0.08 5.46
C ARG A 223 -28.94 -1.00 6.18
N LEU A 224 -28.35 -1.98 5.49
CA LEU A 224 -27.35 -2.90 6.06
C LEU A 224 -26.11 -2.16 6.59
N VAL A 225 -25.71 -1.05 5.96
CA VAL A 225 -24.55 -0.26 6.37
C VAL A 225 -24.93 0.97 7.22
N GLY A 226 -26.20 1.11 7.61
CA GLY A 226 -26.69 2.19 8.46
C GLY A 226 -26.79 3.54 7.74
N LEU A 227 -26.94 3.53 6.42
CA LEU A 227 -27.27 4.71 5.63
C LEU A 227 -28.79 4.88 5.55
N PRO A 228 -29.31 6.13 5.51
CA PRO A 228 -30.73 6.40 5.31
C PRO A 228 -31.23 5.87 3.96
#